data_AF-A0A820MKS1-F1
#
_entry.id   AF-A0A820MKS1-F1
#
_cell.length_a   1.000
_cell.length_b   1.000
_cell.length_c   1.000
_cell.angle_alpha   90.00
_cell.angle_beta   90.00
_cell.angle_gamma   90.00
#
_symmetry.space_group_name_H-M   'P 1'
#
loop_
_entity.id
_entity.type
_entity.pdbx_description
1 polymer ?
#
loop_
_entity_poly.entity_id
_entity_poly.type
_entity_poly.pdbx_seq_one_letter_code
_entity_poly.pdbx_strand_id
1 'polypeptide(L)'
;QSANETISNGLTQFYSSDYITSEVILENEFNNEILSYIELFQTNIQNTFEGQWNLLQSIISNNQIISVRKTDFILNGMLFNNTLLPYSYIKSYNNCHCATDSTCHEIVRLCIPNREDFINGIFIGCYMVDSLLLSTTECFYNQTCLDTIKFYMFNSSQTYQNLNILNQSQSSQYKTNETIGTILKNLFIENWNEFYSYENYYN
;
A
#
# COMPACT_ATOMS: atom_id res chain seq x y z
N GLN A 1 12.17 -1.37 3.68
CA GLN A 1 11.69 -2.71 4.09
C GLN A 1 10.45 -3.03 3.27
N SER A 2 10.50 -4.09 2.46
CA SER A 2 9.36 -4.54 1.63
C SER A 2 8.49 -5.56 2.37
N ALA A 3 7.25 -5.80 1.91
CA ALA A 3 6.38 -6.84 2.48
C ALA A 3 7.05 -8.22 2.46
N ASN A 4 7.75 -8.55 1.36
CA ASN A 4 8.49 -9.80 1.22
C ASN A 4 9.63 -9.94 2.25
N GLU A 5 10.40 -8.87 2.48
CA GLU A 5 11.43 -8.86 3.52
C GLU A 5 10.84 -9.03 4.92
N THR A 6 9.70 -8.37 5.20
CA THR A 6 8.99 -8.51 6.47
C THR A 6 8.54 -9.95 6.69
N ILE A 7 7.92 -10.59 5.68
CA ILE A 7 7.51 -12.00 5.73
C ILE A 7 8.71 -12.90 5.96
N SER A 8 9.78 -12.73 5.18
CA SER A 8 10.99 -13.57 5.28
C SER A 8 11.65 -13.47 6.66
N ASN A 9 11.76 -12.25 7.22
CA ASN A 9 12.31 -12.04 8.56
C ASN A 9 11.38 -12.62 9.64
N GLY A 10 10.06 -12.42 9.51
CA GLY A 10 9.08 -12.96 10.43
C GLY A 10 9.09 -14.48 10.46
N LEU A 11 9.14 -15.14 9.31
CA LEU A 11 9.26 -16.60 9.21
C LEU A 11 10.58 -17.09 9.81
N THR A 12 11.70 -16.40 9.57
CA THR A 12 12.99 -16.75 10.17
C THR A 12 12.93 -16.71 11.68
N GLN A 13 12.29 -15.69 12.26
CA GLN A 13 12.10 -15.57 13.69
C GLN A 13 11.14 -16.66 14.23
N PHE A 14 10.03 -16.91 13.53
CA PHE A 14 9.05 -17.93 13.91
C PHE A 14 9.63 -19.35 13.90
N TYR A 15 10.48 -19.68 12.93
CA TYR A 15 11.16 -20.98 12.88
C TYR A 15 12.33 -21.10 13.85
N SER A 16 12.77 -20.00 14.46
CA SER A 16 13.79 -20.04 15.52
C SER A 16 13.21 -20.30 16.92
N SER A 17 11.89 -20.21 17.06
CA SER A 17 11.18 -20.54 18.30
C SER A 17 10.76 -22.01 18.29
N ASP A 18 11.20 -22.74 19.31
CA ASP A 18 10.76 -24.11 19.54
C ASP A 18 9.45 -24.13 20.33
N TYR A 19 8.49 -24.93 19.88
CA TYR A 19 7.36 -25.33 20.69
C TYR A 19 7.82 -26.45 21.63
N ILE A 20 7.71 -26.25 22.94
CA ILE A 20 8.26 -27.17 23.96
C ILE A 20 7.15 -27.53 24.94
N THR A 21 6.90 -28.82 25.10
CA THR A 21 5.97 -29.38 26.09
C THR A 21 6.76 -30.11 27.18
N SER A 22 6.33 -29.98 28.44
CA SER A 22 6.96 -30.69 29.57
C SER A 22 6.57 -32.16 29.65
N GLU A 23 5.43 -32.51 29.05
CA GLU A 23 4.86 -33.84 29.02
C GLU A 23 4.31 -34.14 27.61
N VAL A 24 3.99 -35.41 27.34
CA VAL A 24 3.32 -35.80 26.10
C VAL A 24 1.88 -35.30 26.16
N ILE A 25 1.54 -34.39 25.26
CA ILE A 25 0.18 -33.87 25.08
C ILE A 25 -0.58 -34.66 24.02
N LEU A 26 -1.92 -34.63 24.07
CA LEU A 26 -2.75 -35.31 23.09
C LEU A 26 -2.69 -34.60 21.72
N GLU A 27 -2.88 -35.35 20.63
CA GLU A 27 -2.85 -34.80 19.27
C GLU A 27 -3.82 -33.62 19.07
N ASN A 28 -5.02 -33.70 19.64
CA ASN A 28 -5.98 -32.59 19.57
C ASN A 28 -5.49 -31.34 20.32
N GLU A 29 -4.81 -31.52 21.46
CA GLU A 29 -4.25 -30.40 22.22
C GLU A 29 -3.09 -29.77 21.46
N PHE A 30 -2.19 -30.61 20.91
CA PHE A 30 -1.11 -30.16 20.04
C PHE A 30 -1.63 -29.37 18.84
N ASN A 31 -2.63 -29.89 18.13
CA ASN A 31 -3.20 -29.22 16.96
C ASN A 31 -3.79 -27.85 17.33
N ASN A 32 -4.53 -27.77 18.45
CA ASN A 32 -5.11 -26.51 18.91
C ASN A 32 -4.04 -25.49 19.31
N GLU A 33 -3.00 -25.92 20.02
CA GLU A 33 -1.92 -25.05 20.47
C GLU A 33 -1.06 -24.55 19.31
N ILE A 34 -0.70 -25.43 18.36
CA ILE A 34 0.05 -25.05 17.16
C ILE A 34 -0.74 -24.10 16.26
N LEU A 35 -2.04 -24.37 16.04
CA LEU A 35 -2.89 -23.45 15.28
C LEU A 35 -2.97 -22.09 15.96
N SER A 36 -3.19 -22.06 17.28
CA SER A 36 -3.20 -20.80 18.04
C SER A 36 -1.87 -20.05 17.93
N TYR A 37 -0.75 -20.78 17.91
CA TYR A 37 0.59 -20.21 17.77
C TYR A 37 0.83 -19.62 16.37
N ILE A 38 0.36 -20.31 15.32
CA ILE A 38 0.42 -19.85 13.93
C ILE A 38 -0.46 -18.60 13.75
N GLU A 39 -1.71 -18.62 14.22
CA GLU A 39 -2.63 -17.47 14.14
C GLU A 39 -2.06 -16.23 14.85
N LEU A 40 -1.44 -16.44 16.02
CA LEU A 40 -0.76 -15.37 16.76
C LEU A 40 0.40 -14.79 15.93
N PHE A 41 1.21 -15.63 15.29
CA PHE A 41 2.27 -15.17 14.40
C PHE A 41 1.73 -14.34 13.22
N GLN A 42 0.73 -14.88 12.50
CA GLN A 42 0.10 -14.22 11.35
C GLN A 42 -0.49 -12.85 11.73
N THR A 43 -1.14 -12.76 12.88
CA THR A 43 -1.70 -11.52 13.40
C THR A 43 -0.60 -10.53 13.81
N ASN A 44 0.43 -11.01 14.51
CA ASN A 44 1.51 -10.15 15.00
C ASN A 44 2.34 -9.55 13.87
N ILE A 45 2.66 -10.32 12.82
CA ILE A 45 3.45 -9.83 11.70
C ILE A 45 2.69 -8.74 10.92
N GLN A 46 1.38 -8.93 10.71
CA GLN A 46 0.51 -7.93 10.07
C GLN A 46 0.43 -6.65 10.91
N ASN A 47 0.13 -6.77 12.20
CA ASN A 47 0.03 -5.63 13.13
C ASN A 47 1.35 -4.85 13.25
N THR A 48 2.47 -5.57 13.31
CA THR A 48 3.80 -4.94 13.38
C THR A 48 4.09 -4.14 12.12
N PHE A 49 3.77 -4.71 10.96
CA PHE A 49 3.96 -4.04 9.67
C PHE A 49 3.06 -2.81 9.53
N GLU A 50 1.77 -2.94 9.88
CA GLU A 50 0.84 -1.81 9.90
C GLU A 50 1.32 -0.70 10.85
N GLY A 51 1.82 -1.05 12.03
CA GLY A 51 2.38 -0.10 12.99
C GLY A 51 3.58 0.68 12.43
N GLN A 52 4.51 -0.01 11.77
CA GLN A 52 5.66 0.63 11.09
C GLN A 52 5.20 1.59 9.99
N TRP A 53 4.17 1.20 9.25
CA TRP A 53 3.63 2.01 8.17
C TRP A 53 2.91 3.27 8.67
N ASN A 54 2.07 3.12 9.69
CA ASN A 54 1.39 4.24 10.34
C ASN A 54 2.40 5.24 10.92
N LEU A 55 3.53 4.75 11.45
CA LEU A 55 4.63 5.60 11.89
C LEU A 55 5.25 6.38 10.71
N LEU A 56 5.52 5.72 9.58
CA LEU A 56 6.05 6.40 8.38
C LEU A 56 5.10 7.48 7.86
N GLN A 57 3.80 7.19 7.75
CA GLN A 57 2.80 8.20 7.36
C GLN A 57 2.74 9.37 8.34
N SER A 58 2.83 9.08 9.64
CA SER A 58 2.86 10.11 10.68
C SER A 58 4.10 10.99 10.57
N ILE A 59 5.27 10.42 10.28
CA ILE A 59 6.51 11.18 10.05
C ILE A 59 6.38 12.06 8.81
N ILE A 60 5.86 11.53 7.70
CA ILE A 60 5.72 12.29 6.45
C ILE A 60 4.75 13.47 6.64
N SER A 61 3.57 13.19 7.18
CA SER A 61 2.51 14.19 7.34
C SER A 61 2.82 15.27 8.38
N ASN A 62 3.39 14.89 9.53
CA ASN A 62 3.68 15.84 10.61
C ASN A 62 4.93 16.70 10.34
N ASN A 63 5.88 16.23 9.54
CA ASN A 63 7.01 17.07 9.14
C ASN A 63 6.64 18.11 8.08
N GLN A 64 5.42 18.05 7.52
CA GLN A 64 4.92 18.98 6.49
C GLN A 64 5.93 19.18 5.35
N ILE A 65 6.65 18.11 4.99
CA ILE A 65 7.66 18.15 3.94
C ILE A 65 6.92 18.35 2.62
N ILE A 66 7.21 19.47 1.95
CA ILE A 66 6.64 19.77 0.63
C ILE A 66 6.92 18.59 -0.30
N SER A 67 5.85 17.90 -0.71
CA SER A 67 5.91 16.84 -1.70
C SER A 67 6.59 17.35 -2.96
N VAL A 68 7.50 16.56 -3.54
CA VAL A 68 8.16 16.90 -4.82
C VAL A 68 7.13 17.16 -5.93
N ARG A 69 5.96 16.51 -5.84
CA ARG A 69 4.84 16.68 -6.77
C ARG A 69 3.93 17.87 -6.42
N LYS A 70 4.20 18.60 -5.34
CA LYS A 70 3.43 19.77 -4.87
C LYS A 70 1.95 19.43 -4.68
N THR A 71 1.71 18.24 -4.14
CA THR A 71 0.37 17.66 -3.93
C THR A 71 -0.21 17.99 -2.55
N ASP A 72 0.62 18.51 -1.66
CA ASP A 72 0.33 18.96 -0.30
C ASP A 72 0.41 20.49 -0.15
N PHE A 73 1.27 21.14 -0.94
CA PHE A 73 1.44 22.59 -0.99
C PHE A 73 1.45 23.13 -2.41
N ILE A 74 0.89 24.32 -2.59
CA ILE A 74 1.03 25.10 -3.82
C ILE A 74 2.09 26.17 -3.59
N LEU A 75 3.08 26.21 -4.49
CA LEU A 75 4.14 27.22 -4.50
C LEU A 75 3.91 28.16 -5.68
N ASN A 76 3.69 29.44 -5.38
CA ASN A 76 3.46 30.49 -6.37
C ASN A 76 4.40 31.68 -6.12
N GLY A 77 4.39 32.60 -7.08
CA GLY A 77 5.10 33.87 -6.95
C GLY A 77 4.22 35.01 -7.41
N MET A 78 4.28 36.12 -6.68
CA MET A 78 3.63 37.38 -7.05
C MET A 78 4.71 38.41 -7.39
N LEU A 79 4.52 39.16 -8.48
CA LEU A 79 5.39 40.27 -8.82
C LEU A 79 4.95 41.52 -8.02
N PHE A 80 5.88 42.08 -7.25
CA PHE A 80 5.71 43.34 -6.54
C PHE A 80 6.92 44.24 -6.81
N ASN A 81 6.72 45.39 -7.45
CA ASN A 81 7.79 46.32 -7.82
C ASN A 81 9.00 45.63 -8.50
N ASN A 82 8.76 44.86 -9.57
CA ASN A 82 9.76 44.03 -10.26
C ASN A 82 10.49 42.97 -9.40
N THR A 83 10.06 42.72 -8.17
CA THR A 83 10.58 41.67 -7.31
C THR A 83 9.60 40.50 -7.28
N LEU A 84 10.08 39.27 -7.50
CA LEU A 84 9.29 38.06 -7.35
C LEU A 84 9.21 37.69 -5.87
N LEU A 85 8.02 37.78 -5.28
CA LEU A 85 7.74 37.36 -3.91
C LEU A 85 7.16 35.95 -3.92
N PRO A 86 7.88 34.93 -3.42
CA PRO A 86 7.35 33.59 -3.30
C PRO A 86 6.29 33.55 -2.18
N TYR A 87 5.22 32.81 -2.42
CA TYR A 87 4.24 32.48 -1.38
C TYR A 87 3.77 31.04 -1.55
N SER A 88 3.30 30.47 -0.46
CA SER A 88 2.79 29.10 -0.42
C SER A 88 1.47 29.03 0.33
N TYR A 89 0.62 28.09 -0.07
CA TYR A 89 -0.55 27.73 0.70
C TYR A 89 -0.78 26.22 0.64
N ILE A 90 -1.43 25.71 1.68
CA ILE A 90 -1.75 24.29 1.83
C ILE A 90 -2.76 23.91 0.76
N LYS A 91 -2.52 22.79 0.07
CA LYS A 91 -3.46 22.26 -0.89
C LYS A 91 -4.65 21.63 -0.18
N SER A 92 -5.84 21.82 -0.76
CA SER A 92 -7.06 21.18 -0.31
C SER A 92 -7.71 20.38 -1.43
N TYR A 93 -8.30 19.26 -1.06
CA TYR A 93 -9.06 18.37 -1.94
C TYR A 93 -10.47 18.26 -1.36
N ASN A 94 -11.50 18.73 -2.06
CA ASN A 94 -12.90 18.68 -1.60
C ASN A 94 -13.13 19.17 -0.15
N ASN A 95 -12.63 20.36 0.19
CA ASN A 95 -12.67 20.95 1.55
C ASN A 95 -11.88 20.17 2.63
N CYS A 96 -11.10 19.16 2.26
CA CYS A 96 -10.14 18.48 3.13
C CYS A 96 -8.76 19.12 2.96
N HIS A 97 -8.08 19.49 4.05
CA HIS A 97 -6.80 20.20 4.03
C HIS A 97 -5.62 19.30 4.42
N CYS A 98 -4.58 19.28 3.57
CA CYS A 98 -3.41 18.41 3.77
C CYS A 98 -2.58 18.68 5.03
N ALA A 99 -2.74 19.85 5.65
CA ALA A 99 -2.06 20.18 6.91
C ALA A 99 -2.75 19.60 8.15
N THR A 100 -4.04 19.25 8.04
CA THR A 100 -4.83 18.72 9.16
C THR A 100 -5.23 17.27 8.96
N ASP A 101 -5.28 16.81 7.70
CA ASP A 101 -5.65 15.46 7.34
C ASP A 101 -4.80 15.00 6.14
N SER A 102 -3.97 13.98 6.37
CA SER A 102 -3.11 13.40 5.33
C SER A 102 -3.88 12.50 4.36
N THR A 103 -5.11 12.10 4.73
CA THR A 103 -5.95 11.23 3.92
C THR A 103 -6.75 11.98 2.86
N CYS A 104 -6.65 13.31 2.78
CA CYS A 104 -7.33 14.08 1.74
C CYS A 104 -6.91 13.62 0.34
N HIS A 105 -7.91 13.38 -0.52
CA HIS A 105 -7.69 12.89 -1.86
C HIS A 105 -8.79 13.30 -2.84
N GLU A 106 -8.49 13.21 -4.13
CA GLU A 106 -9.44 13.30 -5.24
C GLU A 106 -9.10 12.27 -6.32
N ILE A 107 -10.05 11.96 -7.20
CA ILE A 107 -9.81 11.10 -8.35
C ILE A 107 -8.74 11.74 -9.22
N VAL A 108 -7.77 10.94 -9.69
CA VAL A 108 -6.71 11.47 -10.54
C VAL A 108 -7.29 11.94 -11.87
N ARG A 109 -6.86 13.13 -12.27
CA ARG A 109 -7.25 13.79 -13.52
C ARG A 109 -6.01 13.99 -14.38
N LEU A 110 -5.97 13.37 -15.55
CA LEU A 110 -4.88 13.52 -16.52
C LEU A 110 -5.28 14.55 -17.57
N CYS A 111 -4.48 15.61 -17.73
CA CYS A 111 -4.81 16.75 -18.58
C CYS A 111 -3.73 17.05 -19.61
N ILE A 112 -4.16 17.18 -20.87
CA ILE A 112 -3.45 17.88 -21.95
C ILE A 112 -4.39 18.96 -22.51
N PRO A 113 -3.92 19.95 -23.29
CA PRO A 113 -4.72 21.11 -23.68
C PRO A 113 -6.10 20.83 -24.29
N ASN A 114 -6.31 19.65 -24.90
CA ASN A 114 -7.56 19.28 -25.58
C ASN A 114 -8.19 17.98 -25.05
N ARG A 115 -7.67 17.39 -23.97
CA ARG A 115 -8.17 16.11 -23.44
C ARG A 115 -7.98 16.02 -21.95
N GLU A 116 -9.03 15.59 -21.30
CA GLU A 116 -9.09 15.33 -19.87
C GLU A 116 -9.68 13.95 -19.65
N ASP A 117 -8.96 13.10 -18.94
CA ASP A 117 -9.44 11.78 -18.53
C ASP A 117 -9.35 11.63 -17.02
N PHE A 118 -10.37 10.98 -16.46
CA PHE A 118 -10.40 10.53 -15.07
C PHE A 118 -10.06 9.05 -15.03
N ILE A 119 -9.21 8.66 -14.09
CA ILE A 119 -8.84 7.25 -13.93
C ILE A 119 -9.50 6.70 -12.67
N ASN A 120 -10.56 5.92 -12.86
CA ASN A 120 -11.27 5.28 -11.75
C ASN A 120 -10.32 4.37 -10.96
N GLY A 121 -10.48 4.37 -9.64
CA GLY A 121 -9.64 3.60 -8.74
C GLY A 121 -8.23 4.17 -8.54
N ILE A 122 -7.85 5.27 -9.20
CA ILE A 122 -6.58 5.95 -8.94
C ILE A 122 -6.84 7.34 -8.37
N PHE A 123 -6.22 7.61 -7.23
CA PHE A 123 -6.37 8.87 -6.50
C PHE A 123 -5.07 9.64 -6.42
N ILE A 124 -5.19 10.97 -6.34
CA ILE A 124 -4.13 11.86 -5.90
C ILE A 124 -4.46 12.32 -4.49
N GLY A 125 -3.51 12.14 -3.58
CA GLY A 125 -3.60 12.57 -2.18
C GLY A 125 -2.54 13.62 -1.85
N CYS A 126 -2.50 14.02 -0.57
CA CYS A 126 -1.51 14.97 -0.07
C CYS A 126 -0.07 14.51 -0.35
N TYR A 127 0.23 13.25 -0.05
CA TYR A 127 1.52 12.64 -0.33
C TYR A 127 1.38 11.50 -1.35
N MET A 128 2.47 11.23 -2.08
CA MET A 128 2.50 10.16 -3.10
C MET A 128 2.17 8.79 -2.49
N VAL A 129 2.60 8.57 -1.24
CA VAL A 129 2.32 7.35 -0.51
C VAL A 129 0.82 7.20 -0.26
N ASP A 130 0.15 8.23 0.25
CA ASP A 130 -1.29 8.18 0.49
C ASP A 130 -2.08 8.02 -0.81
N SER A 131 -1.62 8.67 -1.88
CA SER A 131 -2.18 8.50 -3.24
C SER A 131 -2.21 7.02 -3.63
N LEU A 132 -1.10 6.29 -3.41
CA LEU A 132 -1.00 4.86 -3.69
C LEU A 132 -1.96 4.05 -2.81
N LEU A 133 -1.96 4.27 -1.49
CA LEU A 133 -2.73 3.45 -0.56
C LEU A 133 -4.24 3.63 -0.70
N LEU A 134 -4.69 4.83 -1.05
CA LEU A 134 -6.09 5.14 -1.28
C LEU A 134 -6.58 4.61 -2.63
N SER A 135 -5.66 4.41 -3.59
CA SER A 135 -5.95 3.79 -4.89
C SER A 135 -6.26 2.30 -4.76
N THR A 136 -6.98 1.79 -5.76
CA THR A 136 -7.35 0.38 -5.93
C THR A 136 -6.57 -0.21 -7.12
N THR A 137 -6.77 -1.49 -7.39
CA THR A 137 -6.16 -2.15 -8.55
C THR A 137 -7.07 -2.20 -9.79
N GLU A 138 -8.27 -1.62 -9.72
CA GLU A 138 -9.34 -1.74 -10.72
C GLU A 138 -8.86 -1.41 -12.15
N CYS A 139 -8.14 -0.30 -12.32
CA CYS A 139 -7.64 0.14 -13.62
C CYS A 139 -6.67 -0.88 -14.24
N PHE A 140 -5.91 -1.61 -13.44
CA PHE A 140 -4.94 -2.59 -13.93
C PHE A 140 -5.61 -3.87 -14.48
N TYR A 141 -6.90 -4.09 -14.23
CA TYR A 141 -7.68 -5.16 -14.86
C TYR A 141 -8.48 -4.71 -16.10
N ASN A 142 -8.39 -3.42 -16.48
CA ASN A 142 -9.17 -2.84 -17.57
C ASN A 142 -8.25 -2.28 -18.66
N GLN A 143 -8.26 -2.90 -19.84
CA GLN A 143 -7.40 -2.51 -20.96
C GLN A 143 -7.60 -1.04 -21.38
N THR A 144 -8.84 -0.59 -21.49
CA THR A 144 -9.17 0.80 -21.87
C THR A 144 -8.62 1.80 -20.85
N CYS A 145 -8.72 1.46 -19.56
CA CYS A 145 -8.17 2.28 -18.49
C CYS A 145 -6.64 2.38 -18.58
N LEU A 146 -5.99 1.24 -18.77
CA LEU A 146 -4.54 1.16 -18.91
C LEU A 146 -4.02 1.89 -20.16
N ASP A 147 -4.75 1.78 -21.27
CA ASP A 147 -4.44 2.50 -22.52
C ASP A 147 -4.57 4.01 -22.35
N THR A 148 -5.51 4.46 -21.53
CA THR A 148 -5.65 5.87 -21.16
C THR A 148 -4.43 6.34 -20.38
N ILE A 149 -3.97 5.58 -19.37
CA ILE A 149 -2.72 5.90 -18.66
C ILE A 149 -1.53 5.96 -19.63
N LYS A 150 -1.40 4.94 -20.49
CA LYS A 150 -0.32 4.84 -21.49
C LYS A 150 -0.27 6.05 -22.42
N PHE A 151 -1.42 6.61 -22.80
CA PHE A 151 -1.47 7.81 -23.64
C PHE A 151 -0.75 9.03 -23.02
N TYR A 152 -0.78 9.17 -21.69
CA TYR A 152 -0.09 10.25 -20.97
C TYR A 152 1.34 9.90 -20.56
N MET A 153 1.80 8.68 -20.82
CA MET A 153 3.15 8.23 -20.50
C MET A 153 4.13 8.50 -21.66
N PHE A 154 5.42 8.60 -21.34
CA PHE A 154 6.47 8.56 -22.35
C PHE A 154 6.57 7.14 -22.91
N ASN A 155 6.25 6.98 -24.20
CA ASN A 155 6.26 5.70 -24.91
C ASN A 155 7.64 5.00 -24.91
N SER A 156 8.73 5.76 -24.78
CA SER A 156 10.09 5.27 -24.71
C SER A 156 10.49 4.76 -23.31
N SER A 157 9.62 4.90 -22.30
CA SER A 157 9.91 4.43 -20.96
C SER A 157 9.78 2.91 -20.85
N GLN A 158 10.67 2.29 -20.08
CA GLN A 158 10.59 0.85 -19.79
C GLN A 158 9.26 0.49 -19.11
N THR A 159 8.74 1.37 -18.25
CA THR A 159 7.43 1.20 -17.62
C THR A 159 6.32 1.09 -18.64
N TYR A 160 6.30 1.94 -19.68
CA TYR A 160 5.30 1.87 -20.74
C TYR A 160 5.28 0.51 -21.45
N GLN A 161 6.47 -0.04 -21.73
CA GLN A 161 6.61 -1.34 -22.42
C GLN A 161 6.18 -2.52 -21.54
N ASN A 162 6.44 -2.44 -20.23
CA ASN A 162 6.14 -3.52 -19.30
C ASN A 162 4.71 -3.45 -18.71
N LEU A 163 4.02 -2.31 -18.88
CA LEU A 163 2.70 -2.11 -18.32
C LEU A 163 1.66 -2.89 -19.13
N ASN A 164 1.21 -4.01 -18.58
CA ASN A 164 0.16 -4.86 -19.15
C ASN A 164 -0.97 -5.05 -18.14
N ILE A 165 -2.15 -5.41 -18.63
CA ILE A 165 -3.27 -5.72 -17.75
C ILE A 165 -2.95 -6.94 -16.88
N LEU A 166 -3.48 -6.92 -15.65
CA LEU A 166 -3.47 -8.06 -14.76
C LEU A 166 -4.47 -9.11 -15.24
N ASN A 167 -4.19 -10.37 -14.90
CA ASN A 167 -5.02 -11.49 -15.33
C ASN A 167 -6.26 -11.61 -14.44
N GLN A 168 -7.42 -11.23 -14.97
CA GLN A 168 -8.70 -11.32 -14.26
C GLN A 168 -9.14 -12.76 -13.95
N SER A 169 -8.57 -13.77 -14.62
CA SER A 169 -8.86 -15.18 -14.36
C SER A 169 -8.05 -15.77 -13.20
N GLN A 170 -7.03 -15.05 -12.70
CA GLN A 170 -6.32 -15.50 -11.50
C GLN A 170 -7.18 -15.26 -10.27
N SER A 171 -7.34 -16.31 -9.47
CA SER A 171 -7.97 -16.19 -8.15
C SER A 171 -7.10 -15.31 -7.26
N SER A 172 -7.71 -14.29 -6.68
CA SER A 172 -7.13 -13.49 -5.60
C SER A 172 -8.17 -13.40 -4.48
N GLN A 173 -7.71 -13.37 -3.24
CA GLN A 173 -8.61 -13.08 -2.12
C GLN A 173 -9.04 -11.60 -2.09
N TYR A 174 -8.31 -10.73 -2.77
CA TYR A 174 -8.59 -9.30 -2.82
C TYR A 174 -9.52 -8.95 -3.97
N LYS A 175 -10.47 -8.06 -3.69
CA LYS A 175 -11.33 -7.51 -4.75
C LYS A 175 -10.57 -6.46 -5.55
N THR A 176 -10.89 -6.31 -6.83
CA THR A 176 -10.26 -5.28 -7.68
C THR A 176 -10.49 -3.85 -7.20
N ASN A 177 -11.62 -3.60 -6.52
CA ASN A 177 -11.97 -2.32 -5.90
C ASN A 177 -11.50 -2.18 -4.45
N GLU A 178 -10.73 -3.14 -3.94
CA GLU A 178 -10.09 -3.04 -2.63
C GLU A 178 -8.89 -2.10 -2.72
N THR A 179 -8.69 -1.30 -1.68
CA THR A 179 -7.60 -0.31 -1.68
C THR A 179 -6.26 -1.02 -1.48
N ILE A 180 -5.23 -0.49 -2.13
CA ILE A 180 -3.86 -0.98 -1.99
C ILE A 180 -3.42 -0.88 -0.53
N GLY A 181 -3.92 0.09 0.23
CA GLY A 181 -3.71 0.18 1.67
C GLY A 181 -4.21 -1.04 2.44
N THR A 182 -5.43 -1.53 2.15
CA THR A 182 -5.96 -2.74 2.78
C THR A 182 -5.16 -3.98 2.39
N ILE A 183 -4.80 -4.11 1.11
CA ILE A 183 -3.97 -5.21 0.62
C ILE A 183 -2.58 -5.19 1.30
N LEU A 184 -1.99 -4.00 1.44
CA LEU A 184 -0.69 -3.79 2.08
C LEU A 184 -0.72 -4.16 3.57
N LYS A 185 -1.79 -3.84 4.31
CA LYS A 185 -1.95 -4.25 5.72
C LYS A 185 -1.91 -5.77 5.89
N ASN A 186 -2.40 -6.50 4.89
CA ASN A 186 -2.33 -7.96 4.82
C ASN A 186 -1.06 -8.48 4.14
N LEU A 187 -0.02 -7.63 4.00
CA LEU A 187 1.28 -7.96 3.42
C LEU A 187 1.21 -8.47 1.96
N PHE A 188 0.13 -8.19 1.22
CA PHE A 188 -0.15 -8.79 -0.11
C PHE A 188 -0.19 -10.32 -0.11
N ILE A 189 -0.42 -10.95 1.03
CA ILE A 189 -0.47 -12.42 1.14
C ILE A 189 -1.75 -12.88 0.46
N GLU A 190 -1.70 -13.88 -0.42
CA GLU A 190 -2.92 -14.43 -1.03
C GLU A 190 -3.52 -15.57 -0.20
N ASN A 191 -2.65 -16.42 0.38
CA ASN A 191 -3.03 -17.54 1.25
C ASN A 191 -1.88 -17.86 2.21
N TRP A 192 -2.21 -18.31 3.41
CA TRP A 192 -1.27 -18.96 4.33
C TRP A 192 -1.32 -20.47 4.12
N ASN A 193 -0.17 -21.09 3.86
CA ASN A 193 -0.06 -22.54 3.76
C ASN A 193 0.57 -23.08 5.04
N GLU A 194 -0.25 -23.74 5.84
CA GLU A 194 0.12 -24.22 7.16
C GLU A 194 0.46 -25.71 7.08
N PHE A 195 1.65 -26.07 7.56
CA PHE A 195 2.11 -27.46 7.61
C PHE A 195 2.69 -27.75 8.99
N TYR A 196 2.02 -28.63 9.74
CA TYR A 196 2.45 -29.12 11.03
C TYR A 196 2.11 -30.61 11.16
N SER A 197 2.86 -31.34 12.00
CA SER A 197 2.69 -32.78 12.17
C SER A 197 2.98 -33.19 13.61
N TYR A 198 1.99 -33.78 14.27
CA TYR A 198 2.12 -34.36 15.60
C TYR A 198 3.17 -35.49 15.63
N GLU A 199 3.18 -36.34 14.60
CA GLU A 199 4.14 -37.44 14.50
C GLU A 199 5.58 -36.93 14.38
N ASN A 200 5.82 -35.89 13.58
CA ASN A 200 7.16 -35.32 13.41
C ASN A 200 7.63 -34.55 14.65
N TYR A 201 6.71 -34.12 15.52
CA TYR A 201 7.07 -33.40 16.74
C TYR A 201 7.65 -34.34 17.82
N TYR A 202 7.25 -35.61 17.86
CA TYR A 202 7.70 -36.59 18.86
C TYR A 202 8.71 -37.64 18.35
N ASN A 203 9.04 -37.64 17.06
CA ASN A 203 10.03 -38.55 16.44
C ASN A 203 11.34 -37.83 16.15
#